data_AF-A0A532VD74-F1
#
_entry.id   AF-A0A532VD74-F1
#
_cell.length_a   1.000
_cell.length_b   1.000
_cell.length_c   1.000
_cell.angle_alpha   90.00
_cell.angle_beta   90.00
_cell.angle_gamma   90.00
#
_symmetry.space_group_name_H-M   'P 1'
#
loop_
_entity.id
_entity.type
_entity.pdbx_description
1 polymer ?
#
loop_
_entity_poly.entity_id
_entity_poly.type
_entity_poly.pdbx_seq_one_letter_code
_entity_poly.pdbx_strand_id
1 'polypeptide(L)'
;ETYQGVGPDFLPYQYAQKLEKFCQEHDIVMIFDEIQAGFGRTGKMFGYEHYDVTPDLIACGKGITSSLPLSAVIGRKEIMDLYAPGSMTSTHSGSPLSVVAALANLEIIQRENLVENARGLGKILIPELERIKNKYPHILGCVRGKGLVAGIQVVKKGTKEPNPHIALKINEKCFHKGLLMFAPVGVGGECIKISPPLVINEEALREAISVLEEACDEVLGG
;
A
#
# COMPACT_ATOMS: atom_id res chain seq x y z
N GLU A 1 -0.04 -11.04 -1.07
CA GLU A 1 -0.24 -9.65 -0.62
C GLU A 1 -1.58 -9.15 -1.20
N THR A 2 -2.36 -8.34 -0.46
CA THR A 2 -3.59 -7.73 -1.03
C THR A 2 -3.29 -6.96 -2.31
N TYR A 3 -2.24 -6.16 -2.28
CA TYR A 3 -1.63 -5.58 -3.46
C TYR A 3 -0.14 -5.84 -3.38
N GLN A 4 0.51 -6.07 -4.50
CA GLN A 4 1.97 -6.24 -4.51
C GLN A 4 2.64 -4.90 -4.26
N GLY A 5 3.48 -4.83 -3.22
CA GLY A 5 4.06 -3.58 -2.76
C GLY A 5 5.01 -2.90 -3.74
N VAL A 6 5.47 -3.63 -4.77
CA VAL A 6 6.33 -3.12 -5.84
C VAL A 6 5.59 -2.19 -6.80
N GLY A 7 4.26 -2.18 -6.85
CA GLY A 7 3.54 -1.38 -7.85
C GLY A 7 2.06 -1.10 -7.54
N PRO A 8 1.74 -0.73 -6.28
CA PRO A 8 0.46 -1.07 -5.63
C PRO A 8 -0.56 -1.85 -6.48
N ASP A 9 -0.15 -3.05 -6.90
CA ASP A 9 -0.85 -3.83 -7.90
C ASP A 9 -1.88 -4.71 -7.20
N PHE A 10 -3.14 -4.30 -7.25
CA PHE A 10 -4.26 -5.03 -6.65
C PHE A 10 -4.61 -6.26 -7.48
N LEU A 11 -4.98 -7.32 -6.78
CA LEU A 11 -5.56 -8.51 -7.40
C LEU A 11 -6.88 -8.16 -8.10
N PRO A 12 -7.20 -8.77 -9.25
CA PRO A 12 -8.55 -8.71 -9.78
C PRO A 12 -9.54 -9.31 -8.77
N TYR A 13 -10.67 -8.64 -8.54
CA TYR A 13 -11.68 -9.09 -7.56
C TYR A 13 -12.09 -10.55 -7.75
N GLN A 14 -12.43 -10.94 -8.99
CA GLN A 14 -12.83 -12.31 -9.30
C GLN A 14 -11.69 -13.33 -9.17
N TYR A 15 -10.43 -12.89 -9.29
CA TYR A 15 -9.28 -13.77 -9.10
C TYR A 15 -9.15 -14.16 -7.63
N ALA A 16 -9.23 -13.18 -6.71
CA ALA A 16 -9.17 -13.44 -5.28
C ALA A 16 -10.28 -14.40 -4.82
N GLN A 17 -11.52 -14.19 -5.30
CA GLN A 17 -12.66 -15.08 -5.04
C GLN A 17 -12.42 -16.52 -5.53
N LYS A 18 -11.88 -16.68 -6.75
CA LYS A 18 -11.56 -18.02 -7.29
C LYS A 18 -10.42 -18.68 -6.54
N LEU A 19 -9.43 -17.91 -6.10
CA LEU A 19 -8.31 -18.40 -5.30
C LEU A 19 -8.80 -18.95 -3.96
N GLU A 20 -9.67 -18.22 -3.25
CA GLU A 20 -10.27 -18.69 -2.00
C GLU A 20 -11.03 -20.01 -2.20
N LYS A 21 -11.91 -20.07 -3.20
CA LYS A 21 -12.66 -21.28 -3.51
C LYS A 21 -11.74 -22.46 -3.82
N PHE A 22 -10.70 -22.25 -4.62
CA PHE A 22 -9.71 -23.28 -4.94
C PHE A 22 -8.98 -23.76 -3.68
N CYS A 23 -8.56 -22.86 -2.80
CA CYS A 23 -7.93 -23.21 -1.54
C CYS A 23 -8.84 -24.06 -0.65
N GLN A 24 -10.12 -23.69 -0.53
CA GLN A 24 -11.11 -24.44 0.24
C GLN A 24 -11.39 -25.83 -0.34
N GLU A 25 -11.51 -25.96 -1.66
CA GLU A 25 -11.78 -27.25 -2.34
C GLU A 25 -10.61 -28.24 -2.21
N HIS A 26 -9.40 -27.75 -1.99
CA HIS A 26 -8.17 -28.55 -1.97
C HIS A 26 -7.48 -28.63 -0.61
N ASP A 27 -8.11 -28.14 0.46
CA ASP A 27 -7.52 -28.11 1.81
C ASP A 27 -6.15 -27.39 1.84
N ILE A 28 -6.07 -26.25 1.15
CA ILE A 28 -4.87 -25.41 1.07
C ILE A 28 -5.08 -24.18 1.95
N VAL A 29 -4.11 -23.89 2.83
CA VAL A 29 -4.12 -22.69 3.66
C VAL A 29 -3.90 -21.44 2.79
N MET A 30 -4.88 -20.55 2.77
CA MET A 30 -4.81 -19.26 2.09
C MET A 30 -4.30 -18.17 3.02
N ILE A 31 -3.19 -17.52 2.62
CA ILE A 31 -2.55 -16.47 3.42
C ILE A 31 -2.61 -15.14 2.67
N PHE A 32 -3.09 -14.10 3.33
CA PHE A 32 -2.99 -12.72 2.85
C PHE A 32 -1.91 -11.96 3.63
N ASP A 33 -0.83 -11.58 2.93
CA ASP A 33 0.12 -10.62 3.46
C ASP A 33 -0.50 -9.22 3.48
N GLU A 34 -0.79 -8.74 4.69
CA GLU A 34 -1.39 -7.45 5.02
C GLU A 34 -0.36 -6.46 5.60
N ILE A 35 0.93 -6.78 5.55
CA ILE A 35 1.98 -5.97 6.17
C ILE A 35 1.95 -4.54 5.61
N GLN A 36 1.68 -4.35 4.31
CA GLN A 36 1.56 -3.01 3.71
C GLN A 36 0.12 -2.50 3.64
N ALA A 37 -0.85 -3.39 3.44
CA ALA A 37 -2.23 -3.03 3.10
C ALA A 37 -3.16 -2.88 4.31
N GLY A 38 -2.80 -3.49 5.44
CA GLY A 38 -3.58 -3.47 6.66
C GLY A 38 -3.57 -2.11 7.37
N PHE A 39 -4.35 -2.05 8.44
CA PHE A 39 -4.45 -0.89 9.34
C PHE A 39 -4.90 0.39 8.62
N GLY A 40 -5.85 0.29 7.68
CA GLY A 40 -6.52 1.45 7.08
C GLY A 40 -5.94 1.97 5.76
N ARG A 41 -4.76 1.50 5.34
CA ARG A 41 -4.01 2.01 4.18
C ARG A 41 -4.86 2.19 2.91
N THR A 42 -5.71 1.21 2.63
CA THR A 42 -6.50 1.13 1.39
C THR A 42 -7.92 1.71 1.52
N GLY A 43 -8.26 2.33 2.66
CA GLY A 43 -9.62 2.79 2.96
C GLY A 43 -10.56 1.70 3.52
N LYS A 44 -9.99 0.55 3.82
CA LYS A 44 -10.55 -0.60 4.56
C LYS A 44 -9.60 -0.96 5.69
N MET A 45 -10.08 -1.62 6.75
CA MET A 45 -9.21 -1.94 7.89
C MET A 45 -8.13 -2.92 7.45
N PHE A 46 -8.52 -3.94 6.68
CA PHE A 46 -7.59 -4.82 5.99
C PHE A 46 -7.82 -4.78 4.49
N GLY A 47 -6.75 -5.01 3.73
CA GLY A 47 -6.76 -4.97 2.29
C GLY A 47 -7.65 -6.04 1.66
N TYR A 48 -7.66 -7.25 2.20
CA TYR A 48 -8.42 -8.38 1.66
C TYR A 48 -9.93 -8.13 1.65
N GLU A 49 -10.42 -7.21 2.49
CA GLU A 49 -11.83 -6.80 2.56
C GLU A 49 -12.32 -6.15 1.26
N HIS A 50 -11.42 -5.72 0.36
CA HIS A 50 -11.79 -5.26 -0.98
C HIS A 50 -12.21 -6.38 -1.93
N TYR A 51 -11.96 -7.63 -1.55
CA TYR A 51 -12.19 -8.80 -2.39
C TYR A 51 -13.31 -9.69 -1.89
N ASP A 52 -13.95 -9.38 -0.76
CA ASP A 52 -14.99 -10.19 -0.11
C ASP A 52 -14.57 -11.65 0.16
N VAL A 53 -13.29 -11.84 0.52
CA VAL A 53 -12.70 -13.13 0.93
C VAL A 53 -12.38 -13.13 2.42
N THR A 54 -12.26 -14.31 3.03
CA THR A 54 -11.80 -14.51 4.40
C THR A 54 -10.56 -15.41 4.41
N PRO A 55 -9.34 -14.85 4.46
CA PRO A 55 -8.12 -15.64 4.49
C PRO A 55 -7.99 -16.46 5.77
N ASP A 56 -7.31 -17.61 5.69
CA ASP A 56 -7.10 -18.48 6.83
C ASP A 56 -6.05 -17.91 7.79
N LEU A 57 -5.04 -17.23 7.23
CA LEU A 57 -4.04 -16.47 7.97
C LEU A 57 -3.83 -15.09 7.31
N ILE A 58 -3.49 -14.10 8.13
CA ILE A 58 -2.94 -12.82 7.70
C ILE A 58 -1.61 -12.54 8.38
N ALA A 59 -0.69 -11.94 7.62
CA ALA A 59 0.57 -11.42 8.15
C ALA A 59 0.47 -9.90 8.34
N CYS A 60 0.83 -9.42 9.53
CA CYS A 60 0.72 -8.03 9.94
C CYS A 60 2.09 -7.48 10.36
N GLY A 61 2.30 -6.19 10.11
CA GLY A 61 3.52 -5.46 10.48
C GLY A 61 3.31 -3.96 10.19
N LYS A 62 4.40 -3.21 10.00
CA LYS A 62 4.40 -1.78 9.60
C LYS A 62 3.34 -0.93 10.32
N GLY A 63 2.17 -0.77 9.71
CA GLY A 63 1.04 0.01 10.23
C GLY A 63 0.43 -0.51 11.54
N ILE A 64 0.80 -1.71 12.00
CA ILE A 64 0.34 -2.26 13.28
C ILE A 64 0.73 -1.37 14.47
N THR A 65 1.89 -0.73 14.41
CA THR A 65 2.40 0.20 15.44
C THR A 65 2.63 1.61 14.90
N SER A 66 2.66 1.77 13.57
CA SER A 66 3.08 3.00 12.87
C SER A 66 4.48 3.51 13.27
N SER A 67 5.29 2.72 14.00
CA SER A 67 6.57 3.17 14.56
C SER A 67 7.47 2.00 14.98
N LEU A 68 7.13 1.30 16.07
CA LEU A 68 7.99 0.34 16.74
C LEU A 68 7.95 -1.07 16.10
N PRO A 69 9.01 -1.88 16.22
CA PRO A 69 9.03 -3.23 15.66
C PRO A 69 8.00 -4.14 16.34
N LEU A 70 6.97 -4.52 15.59
CA LEU A 70 6.02 -5.57 15.93
C LEU A 70 5.50 -6.20 14.64
N SER A 71 5.33 -7.51 14.67
CA SER A 71 4.61 -8.25 13.65
C SER A 71 3.64 -9.22 14.32
N ALA A 72 2.63 -9.64 13.56
CA ALA A 72 1.69 -10.66 14.01
C ALA A 72 1.34 -11.58 12.85
N VAL A 73 1.12 -12.85 13.16
CA VAL A 73 0.38 -13.79 12.30
C VAL A 73 -0.94 -14.02 13.01
N ILE A 74 -2.05 -13.72 12.33
CA ILE A 74 -3.40 -13.84 12.87
C ILE A 74 -4.15 -14.80 11.98
N GLY A 75 -4.91 -15.72 12.54
CA GLY A 75 -5.71 -16.62 11.72
C GLY A 75 -6.49 -17.65 12.52
N ARG A 76 -6.98 -18.66 11.81
CA ARG A 76 -7.86 -19.69 12.36
C ARG A 76 -7.21 -20.47 13.49
N LYS A 77 -7.99 -20.74 14.53
CA LYS A 77 -7.51 -21.41 15.74
C LYS A 77 -6.89 -22.78 15.43
N GLU A 78 -7.57 -23.58 14.62
CA GLU A 78 -7.14 -24.92 14.22
C GLU A 78 -5.78 -24.94 13.51
N ILE A 79 -5.39 -23.85 12.84
CA ILE A 79 -4.08 -23.69 12.21
C ILE A 79 -3.05 -23.21 13.24
N MET A 80 -3.41 -22.20 14.03
CA MET A 80 -2.51 -21.62 15.04
C MET A 80 -2.16 -22.62 16.16
N ASP A 81 -3.07 -23.55 16.47
CA ASP A 81 -2.91 -24.58 17.50
C ASP A 81 -2.15 -25.83 17.01
N LEU A 82 -1.73 -25.89 15.73
CA LEU A 82 -0.96 -27.03 15.18
C LEU A 82 0.38 -27.23 15.90
N TYR A 83 0.97 -26.16 16.42
CA TYR A 83 2.24 -26.23 17.10
C TYR A 83 2.08 -26.29 18.62
N ALA A 84 2.83 -27.18 19.27
CA ALA A 84 2.84 -27.32 20.72
C ALA A 84 3.34 -26.04 21.43
N PRO A 85 2.96 -25.78 22.68
CA PRO A 85 3.48 -24.64 23.44
C PRO A 85 5.01 -24.54 23.42
N GLY A 86 5.54 -23.35 23.17
CA GLY A 86 7.00 -23.07 23.13
C GLY A 86 7.70 -23.36 21.79
N SER A 87 6.98 -23.87 20.79
CA SER A 87 7.49 -24.11 19.42
C SER A 87 7.72 -22.83 18.60
N MET A 88 6.87 -21.82 18.78
CA MET A 88 6.89 -20.55 18.06
C MET A 88 7.38 -19.46 19.01
N THR A 89 8.70 -19.32 19.13
CA THR A 89 9.31 -18.36 20.08
C THR A 89 10.33 -17.46 19.41
N SER A 90 10.49 -16.26 19.98
CA SER A 90 11.59 -15.35 19.70
C SER A 90 11.83 -14.52 20.95
N THR A 91 13.09 -14.18 21.23
CA THR A 91 13.51 -13.39 22.40
C THR A 91 12.74 -12.07 22.51
N HIS A 92 12.36 -11.48 21.37
CA HIS A 92 11.69 -10.18 21.31
C HIS A 92 10.20 -10.28 20.94
N SER A 93 9.65 -11.50 20.79
CA SER A 93 8.23 -11.69 20.48
C SER A 93 7.36 -11.04 21.56
N GLY A 94 6.38 -10.24 21.13
CA GLY A 94 5.43 -9.61 22.04
C GLY A 94 6.07 -8.63 23.02
N SER A 95 7.17 -7.95 22.63
CA SER A 95 7.79 -6.92 23.47
C SER A 95 6.74 -5.94 24.03
N PRO A 96 6.61 -5.80 25.36
CA PRO A 96 5.56 -4.98 25.97
C PRO A 96 5.53 -3.54 25.46
N LEU A 97 6.70 -2.96 25.17
CA LEU A 97 6.80 -1.59 24.64
C LEU A 97 6.14 -1.48 23.26
N SER A 98 6.43 -2.42 22.36
CA SER A 98 5.81 -2.46 21.04
C SER A 98 4.31 -2.76 21.11
N VAL A 99 3.89 -3.61 22.05
CA VAL A 99 2.46 -3.93 22.27
C VAL A 99 1.68 -2.71 22.73
N VAL A 100 2.21 -1.93 23.69
CA VAL A 100 1.56 -0.68 24.14
C VAL A 100 1.45 0.33 22.99
N ALA A 101 2.50 0.46 22.17
CA ALA A 101 2.45 1.31 20.98
C ALA A 101 1.41 0.84 19.95
N ALA A 102 1.28 -0.47 19.76
CA ALA A 102 0.26 -1.05 18.87
C ALA A 102 -1.16 -0.76 19.36
N LEU A 103 -1.43 -0.94 20.66
CA LEU A 103 -2.74 -0.64 21.26
C LEU A 103 -3.10 0.84 21.07
N ALA A 104 -2.20 1.75 21.42
CA ALA A 104 -2.42 3.19 21.24
C ALA A 104 -2.62 3.56 19.76
N ASN A 105 -1.87 2.96 18.84
CA ASN A 105 -2.02 3.18 17.41
C ASN A 105 -3.38 2.70 16.89
N LEU A 106 -3.86 1.52 17.32
CA LEU A 106 -5.18 1.01 16.95
C LEU A 106 -6.32 1.89 17.49
N GLU A 107 -6.20 2.37 18.73
CA GLU A 107 -7.14 3.32 19.32
C GLU A 107 -7.21 4.62 18.51
N ILE A 108 -6.06 5.16 18.07
CA ILE A 108 -5.99 6.36 17.22
C ILE A 108 -6.66 6.11 15.87
N ILE A 109 -6.33 5.00 15.20
CA ILE A 109 -6.93 4.63 13.91
C ILE A 109 -8.47 4.64 13.99
N GLN A 110 -9.03 4.11 15.07
CA GLN A 110 -10.47 4.07 15.30
C GLN A 110 -11.03 5.44 15.70
N ARG A 111 -10.46 6.07 16.74
CA ARG A 111 -10.95 7.34 17.30
C ARG A 111 -10.95 8.48 16.29
N GLU A 112 -9.93 8.53 15.42
CA GLU A 112 -9.75 9.59 14.43
C GLU A 112 -10.30 9.20 13.04
N ASN A 113 -10.95 8.04 12.92
CA ASN A 113 -11.55 7.52 11.68
C ASN A 113 -10.54 7.51 10.52
N LEU A 114 -9.31 7.04 10.75
CA LEU A 114 -8.22 7.12 9.77
C LEU A 114 -8.48 6.24 8.54
N VAL A 115 -9.27 5.17 8.70
CA VAL A 115 -9.72 4.32 7.58
C VAL A 115 -10.67 5.10 6.65
N GLU A 116 -11.61 5.84 7.23
CA GLU A 116 -12.54 6.71 6.52
C GLU A 116 -11.81 7.87 5.86
N ASN A 117 -10.84 8.48 6.56
CA ASN A 117 -10.01 9.54 5.99
C ASN A 117 -9.26 9.02 4.76
N ALA A 118 -8.62 7.85 4.86
CA ALA A 118 -7.93 7.25 3.73
C ALA A 118 -8.87 6.97 2.54
N ARG A 119 -10.08 6.49 2.83
CA ARG A 119 -11.14 6.25 1.82
C ARG A 119 -11.61 7.56 1.18
N GLY A 120 -11.79 8.62 1.98
CA GLY A 120 -12.23 9.95 1.53
C GLY A 120 -11.19 10.61 0.64
N LEU A 121 -9.96 10.73 1.13
CA LEU A 121 -8.84 11.32 0.40
C LEU A 121 -8.43 10.51 -0.83
N GLY A 122 -8.63 9.19 -0.84
CA GLY A 122 -8.47 8.35 -2.03
C GLY A 122 -9.36 8.79 -3.20
N LYS A 123 -10.52 9.41 -2.94
CA LYS A 123 -11.40 9.98 -3.98
C LYS A 123 -10.82 11.24 -4.63
N ILE A 124 -9.79 11.83 -4.04
CA ILE A 124 -9.06 12.99 -4.58
C ILE A 124 -7.76 12.49 -5.21
N LEU A 125 -6.99 11.69 -4.47
CA LEU A 125 -5.68 11.20 -4.91
C LEU A 125 -5.76 10.48 -6.25
N ILE A 126 -6.62 9.46 -6.40
CA ILE A 126 -6.63 8.62 -7.60
C ILE A 126 -7.02 9.41 -8.85
N PRO A 127 -8.11 10.20 -8.87
CA PRO A 127 -8.46 11.01 -10.05
C PRO A 127 -7.40 12.04 -10.42
N GLU A 128 -6.75 12.69 -9.46
CA GLU A 128 -5.69 13.66 -9.75
C GLU A 128 -4.44 13.01 -10.35
N LEU A 129 -4.05 11.83 -9.87
CA LEU A 129 -2.95 11.08 -10.50
C LEU A 129 -3.30 10.64 -11.92
N GLU A 130 -4.54 10.23 -12.17
CA GLU A 130 -5.02 9.93 -13.53
C GLU A 130 -4.99 11.17 -14.42
N ARG A 131 -5.35 12.35 -13.89
CA ARG A 131 -5.23 13.63 -14.61
C ARG A 131 -3.79 13.93 -15.01
N ILE A 132 -2.83 13.83 -14.07
CA ILE A 132 -1.39 14.01 -14.34
C ILE A 132 -0.92 12.99 -15.39
N LYS A 133 -1.28 11.71 -15.21
CA LYS A 133 -0.95 10.63 -16.15
C LYS A 133 -1.47 10.93 -17.56
N ASN A 134 -2.66 11.50 -17.69
CA ASN A 134 -3.26 11.84 -18.99
C ASN A 134 -2.65 13.06 -19.69
N LYS A 135 -1.86 13.88 -18.98
CA LYS A 135 -1.04 14.95 -19.59
C LYS A 135 0.16 14.36 -20.35
N TYR A 136 0.67 13.21 -19.91
CA TYR A 136 1.84 12.54 -20.48
C TYR A 136 1.58 11.05 -20.80
N PRO A 137 0.54 10.69 -21.58
CA PRO A 137 0.05 9.31 -21.70
C PRO A 137 1.03 8.36 -22.41
N HIS A 138 2.05 8.91 -23.09
CA HIS A 138 3.07 8.11 -23.76
C HIS A 138 4.23 7.70 -22.84
N ILE A 139 4.34 8.29 -21.64
CA ILE A 139 5.43 8.05 -20.67
C ILE A 139 4.85 7.62 -19.32
N LEU A 140 3.72 8.17 -18.90
CA LEU A 140 2.98 7.73 -17.72
C LEU A 140 1.96 6.67 -18.15
N GLY A 141 2.29 5.40 -17.91
CA GLY A 141 1.58 4.26 -18.48
C GLY A 141 0.23 3.99 -17.83
N CYS A 142 0.20 3.79 -16.53
CA CYS A 142 -1.04 3.56 -15.78
C CYS A 142 -0.93 4.02 -14.33
N VAL A 143 -2.09 4.29 -13.73
CA VAL A 143 -2.25 4.54 -12.30
C VAL A 143 -2.92 3.32 -11.66
N ARG A 144 -2.41 2.91 -10.50
CA ARG A 144 -3.01 1.89 -9.65
C ARG A 144 -3.10 2.43 -8.24
N GLY A 145 -4.19 2.15 -7.53
CA GLY A 145 -4.31 2.57 -6.14
C GLY A 145 -5.71 2.40 -5.55
N LYS A 146 -5.78 2.43 -4.23
CA LYS A 146 -7.00 2.49 -3.41
C LYS A 146 -6.68 3.21 -2.11
N GLY A 147 -7.59 4.05 -1.63
CA GLY A 147 -7.36 4.84 -0.41
C GLY A 147 -6.12 5.73 -0.54
N LEU A 148 -5.23 5.69 0.46
CA LEU A 148 -3.97 6.44 0.49
C LEU A 148 -2.77 5.56 0.10
N VAL A 149 -2.95 4.70 -0.90
CA VAL A 149 -1.84 4.06 -1.60
C VAL A 149 -2.10 4.09 -3.10
N ALA A 150 -1.14 4.63 -3.85
CA ALA A 150 -1.20 4.73 -5.29
C ALA A 150 0.18 4.66 -5.94
N GLY A 151 0.22 4.41 -7.24
CA GLY A 151 1.45 4.40 -8.02
C GLY A 151 1.19 4.80 -9.47
N ILE A 152 2.12 5.54 -10.05
CA ILE A 152 2.15 5.84 -11.49
C ILE A 152 3.32 5.06 -12.10
N GLN A 153 3.03 4.22 -13.09
CA GLN A 153 4.05 3.45 -13.81
C GLN A 153 4.68 4.29 -14.91
N VAL A 154 6.01 4.42 -14.91
CA VAL A 154 6.75 5.21 -15.91
C VAL A 154 7.35 4.29 -16.97
N VAL A 155 7.06 4.54 -18.24
CA VAL A 155 7.50 3.69 -19.35
C VAL A 155 8.37 4.45 -20.33
N LYS A 156 9.10 3.71 -21.17
CA LYS A 156 9.73 4.30 -22.35
C LYS A 156 8.63 4.78 -23.30
N LYS A 157 8.91 5.90 -23.98
CA LYS A 157 7.91 6.60 -24.81
C LYS A 157 7.24 5.67 -25.81
N GLY A 158 5.93 5.51 -25.72
CA GLY A 158 5.13 4.72 -26.65
C GLY A 158 5.24 3.19 -26.49
N THR A 159 5.87 2.70 -25.40
CA THR A 159 6.00 1.27 -25.13
C THR A 159 5.40 0.91 -23.76
N LYS A 160 5.56 -0.35 -23.35
CA LYS A 160 5.26 -0.83 -21.99
C LYS A 160 6.54 -1.18 -21.21
N GLU A 161 7.71 -0.84 -21.75
CA GLU A 161 8.99 -1.13 -21.11
C GLU A 161 9.21 -0.16 -19.94
N PRO A 162 9.54 -0.64 -18.74
CA PRO A 162 9.88 0.19 -17.59
C PRO A 162 10.95 1.24 -17.89
N ASN A 163 10.82 2.44 -17.30
CA ASN A 163 11.81 3.50 -17.40
C ASN A 163 12.20 4.05 -16.02
N PRO A 164 13.07 3.35 -15.28
CA PRO A 164 13.49 3.74 -13.93
C PRO A 164 14.18 5.08 -13.86
N HIS A 165 14.93 5.44 -14.90
CA HIS A 165 15.69 6.67 -14.93
C HIS A 165 14.78 7.91 -14.96
N ILE A 166 13.67 7.87 -15.70
CA ILE A 166 12.69 8.96 -15.68
C ILE A 166 11.90 8.97 -14.37
N ALA A 167 11.51 7.80 -13.84
CA ALA A 167 10.87 7.72 -12.53
C ALA A 167 11.73 8.34 -11.42
N LEU A 168 13.04 8.04 -11.41
CA LEU A 168 13.99 8.61 -10.46
C LEU A 168 14.14 10.12 -10.64
N LYS A 169 14.24 10.62 -11.87
CA LYS A 169 14.31 12.07 -12.12
C LYS A 169 13.10 12.82 -11.59
N ILE A 170 11.88 12.29 -11.81
CA ILE A 170 10.65 12.90 -11.27
C ILE A 170 10.68 12.87 -9.73
N ASN A 171 11.13 11.76 -9.15
CA ASN A 171 11.25 11.61 -7.70
C ASN A 171 12.23 12.63 -7.08
N GLU A 172 13.42 12.78 -7.66
CA GLU A 172 14.42 13.77 -7.24
C GLU A 172 13.89 15.19 -7.37
N LYS A 173 13.14 15.48 -8.43
CA LYS A 173 12.48 16.79 -8.60
C LYS A 173 11.42 17.06 -7.54
N CYS A 174 10.63 16.06 -7.15
CA CYS A 174 9.72 16.18 -6.00
C CYS A 174 10.50 16.52 -4.73
N PHE A 175 11.61 15.81 -4.47
CA PHE A 175 12.45 16.05 -3.28
C PHE A 175 13.03 17.46 -3.25
N HIS A 176 13.56 17.96 -4.36
CA HIS A 176 14.09 19.33 -4.46
C HIS A 176 13.02 20.41 -4.26
N LYS A 177 11.75 20.08 -4.46
CA LYS A 177 10.60 20.96 -4.24
C LYS A 177 9.94 20.78 -2.86
N GLY A 178 10.54 19.97 -1.98
CA GLY A 178 10.06 19.77 -0.61
C GLY A 178 9.07 18.61 -0.44
N LEU A 179 8.80 17.82 -1.47
CA LEU A 179 7.97 16.62 -1.38
C LEU A 179 8.85 15.37 -1.25
N LEU A 180 8.92 14.81 -0.03
CA LEU A 180 9.62 13.55 0.21
C LEU A 180 8.80 12.37 -0.30
N MET A 181 9.37 11.66 -1.28
CA MET A 181 8.79 10.49 -1.90
C MET A 181 9.61 9.24 -1.56
N PHE A 182 8.97 8.07 -1.59
CA PHE A 182 9.69 6.81 -1.58
C PHE A 182 10.52 6.69 -2.86
N ALA A 183 11.74 6.14 -2.81
CA ALA A 183 12.52 5.88 -4.02
C ALA A 183 11.68 5.04 -5.01
N PRO A 184 11.80 5.24 -6.34
CA PRO A 184 11.01 4.47 -7.29
C PRO A 184 11.09 2.96 -7.04
N VAL A 185 9.93 2.32 -7.05
CA VAL A 185 9.79 0.85 -6.93
C VAL A 185 9.37 0.28 -8.29
N GLY A 186 8.82 -0.92 -8.34
CA GLY A 186 8.47 -1.60 -9.58
C GLY A 186 9.53 -2.63 -9.93
N VAL A 187 9.13 -3.64 -10.72
CA VAL A 187 10.05 -4.72 -11.13
C VAL A 187 11.24 -4.15 -11.91
N GLY A 188 11.03 -3.07 -12.66
CA GLY A 188 12.06 -2.33 -13.37
C GLY A 188 12.45 -1.00 -12.73
N GLY A 189 12.01 -0.68 -11.50
CA GLY A 189 12.28 0.59 -10.81
C GLY A 189 11.48 1.79 -11.34
N GLU A 190 10.38 1.55 -12.02
CA GLU A 190 9.61 2.53 -12.77
C GLU A 190 8.40 3.15 -12.08
N CYS A 191 7.99 2.62 -10.92
CA CYS A 191 6.79 3.03 -10.23
C CYS A 191 7.09 4.17 -9.25
N ILE A 192 6.49 5.34 -9.51
CA ILE A 192 6.44 6.44 -8.54
C ILE A 192 5.33 6.10 -7.55
N LYS A 193 5.71 5.60 -6.36
CA LYS A 193 4.77 5.15 -5.33
C LYS A 193 4.44 6.28 -4.35
N ILE A 194 3.15 6.41 -4.06
CA ILE A 194 2.57 7.42 -3.18
C ILE A 194 1.86 6.70 -2.03
N SER A 195 2.30 6.97 -0.80
CA SER A 195 1.72 6.37 0.41
C SER A 195 1.91 7.28 1.62
N PRO A 196 1.22 8.44 1.68
CA PRO A 196 1.38 9.40 2.78
C PRO A 196 0.88 8.83 4.12
N PRO A 197 1.19 9.46 5.27
CA PRO A 197 0.55 9.10 6.54
C PRO A 197 -0.98 9.17 6.46
N LEU A 198 -1.70 8.32 7.20
CA LEU A 198 -3.17 8.33 7.17
C LEU A 198 -3.79 9.59 7.79
N VAL A 199 -2.99 10.34 8.55
CA VAL A 199 -3.35 11.61 9.17
C VAL A 199 -3.16 12.82 8.24
N ILE A 200 -2.66 12.63 7.00
CA ILE A 200 -2.57 13.72 6.03
C ILE A 200 -3.97 14.34 5.83
N ASN A 201 -4.02 15.66 5.72
CA ASN A 201 -5.25 16.38 5.42
C ASN A 201 -5.37 16.67 3.91
N GLU A 202 -6.53 17.16 3.48
CA GLU A 202 -6.78 17.44 2.05
C GLU A 202 -5.84 18.52 1.49
N GLU A 203 -5.56 19.57 2.25
CA GLU A 203 -4.68 20.68 1.83
C GLU A 203 -3.27 20.18 1.51
N ALA A 204 -2.63 19.47 2.44
CA ALA A 204 -1.30 18.90 2.26
C ALA A 204 -1.28 17.84 1.15
N LEU A 205 -2.36 17.07 0.98
CA LEU A 205 -2.47 16.13 -0.12
C LEU A 205 -2.50 16.84 -1.48
N ARG A 206 -3.26 17.93 -1.59
CA ARG A 206 -3.35 18.73 -2.82
C ARG A 206 -2.04 19.44 -3.13
N GLU A 207 -1.37 19.97 -2.12
CA GLU A 207 -0.03 20.54 -2.26
C GLU A 207 0.95 19.49 -2.81
N ALA A 208 0.99 18.29 -2.22
CA ALA A 208 1.85 17.20 -2.69
C ALA A 208 1.54 16.79 -4.14
N ILE A 209 0.26 16.72 -4.52
CA ILE A 209 -0.16 16.43 -5.91
C ILE A 209 0.31 17.54 -6.87
N SER A 210 0.19 18.80 -6.46
CA SER A 210 0.67 19.95 -7.26
C SER A 210 2.17 19.89 -7.48
N VAL A 211 2.95 19.59 -6.43
CA VAL A 211 4.41 19.45 -6.54
C VAL A 211 4.79 18.27 -7.44
N LEU A 212 4.07 17.14 -7.37
CA LEU A 212 4.28 16.01 -8.26
C LEU A 212 3.98 16.37 -9.72
N GLU A 213 2.90 17.12 -9.99
CA GLU A 213 2.58 17.59 -11.33
C GLU A 213 3.69 18.51 -11.87
N GLU A 214 4.14 19.49 -11.07
CA GLU A 214 5.22 20.40 -11.46
C GLU A 214 6.53 19.64 -11.76
N ALA A 215 6.85 18.61 -10.96
CA ALA A 215 8.00 17.75 -11.21
C ALA A 215 7.85 16.95 -12.52
N CYS A 216 6.66 16.41 -12.80
CA CYS A 216 6.37 15.79 -14.09
C CYS A 216 6.53 16.78 -15.24
N ASP A 217 6.02 18.00 -15.10
CA ASP A 217 6.08 19.04 -16.13
C ASP A 217 7.51 19.41 -16.49
N GLU A 218 8.39 19.60 -15.49
CA GLU A 218 9.80 19.91 -15.74
C GLU A 218 10.55 18.76 -16.43
N VAL A 219 10.24 17.51 -16.09
CA VAL A 219 10.96 16.34 -16.61
C VAL A 219 10.43 15.88 -17.96
N LEU A 220 9.12 16.03 -18.20
CA LEU A 220 8.41 15.46 -19.34
C LEU A 220 7.89 16.51 -20.33
N GLY A 221 7.77 17.77 -19.91
CA GLY A 221 7.18 18.87 -20.69
C GLY A 221 8.12 19.62 -21.62
N GLY A 222 9.32 19.08 -21.88
CA GLY A 222 10.22 19.60 -22.93
C GLY A 222 9.60 19.54 -24.33
#